data_AF-A0A813ML60-F1
#
_entry.id   AF-A0A813ML60-F1
#
_cell.length_a   1.000
_cell.length_b   1.000
_cell.length_c   1.000
_cell.angle_alpha   90.00
_cell.angle_beta   90.00
_cell.angle_gamma   90.00
#
_symmetry.space_group_name_H-M   'P 1'
#
loop_
_entity.id
_entity.type
_entity.pdbx_description
1 polymer ?
#
loop_
_entity_poly.entity_id
_entity_poly.type
_entity_poly.pdbx_seq_one_letter_code
_entity_poly.pdbx_strand_id
1 'polypeptide(L)'
;MFTPSSDSIYVEVFCLLPCYVTDQPSVATFNFIGNIMFPTFVITIANVYLILRVLRQKRNHHVKWRRQRKLTKQLVSIAILYIIFWFPMAINGLIMTFMSSSILLYIQVNYFFFLLNMIPIILPFISMNYLTGFMNALNHRQNRTIIPAL
;
A
#
# COMPACT_ATOMS: atom_id res chain seq x y z
N MET A 1 13.48 -38.90 -17.31
CA MET A 1 12.59 -38.82 -18.50
C MET A 1 11.20 -39.19 -18.01
N PHE A 2 10.42 -38.22 -17.56
CA PHE A 2 9.03 -38.41 -17.15
C PHE A 2 8.17 -37.75 -18.21
N THR A 3 7.38 -38.56 -18.93
CA THR A 3 6.44 -38.11 -19.94
C THR A 3 5.28 -37.36 -19.27
N PRO A 4 4.87 -36.18 -19.76
CA PRO A 4 3.65 -35.54 -19.28
C PRO A 4 2.43 -36.24 -19.89
N SER A 5 1.53 -36.72 -19.05
CA SER A 5 0.19 -37.17 -19.45
C SER A 5 -0.71 -35.96 -19.72
N SER A 6 -1.58 -36.14 -20.69
CA SER A 6 -2.34 -35.17 -21.48
C SER A 6 -3.42 -34.36 -20.74
N ASP A 7 -3.26 -34.12 -19.43
CA ASP A 7 -4.14 -33.24 -18.64
C ASP A 7 -3.59 -31.80 -18.53
N SER A 8 -2.48 -31.53 -19.21
CA SER A 8 -1.76 -30.26 -19.26
C SER A 8 -2.46 -29.15 -20.07
N ILE A 9 -3.78 -29.23 -20.28
CA ILE A 9 -4.58 -28.19 -20.96
C ILE A 9 -5.34 -27.30 -19.95
N TYR A 10 -5.41 -27.65 -18.67
CA TYR A 10 -5.96 -26.76 -17.62
C TYR A 10 -4.94 -25.74 -17.08
N VAL A 11 -3.78 -25.62 -17.72
CA VAL A 11 -2.58 -24.96 -17.18
C VAL A 11 -2.61 -23.43 -17.31
N GLU A 12 -3.60 -22.83 -17.98
CA GLU A 12 -3.56 -21.39 -18.25
C GLU A 12 -4.28 -20.48 -17.23
N VAL A 13 -5.04 -21.01 -16.26
CA VAL A 13 -5.73 -20.16 -15.27
C VAL A 13 -4.89 -19.89 -14.01
N PHE A 14 -3.74 -20.57 -13.84
CA PHE A 14 -2.91 -20.46 -12.64
C PHE A 14 -1.87 -19.33 -12.65
N CYS A 15 -1.76 -18.52 -13.71
CA CYS A 15 -0.79 -17.42 -13.76
C CYS A 15 -1.14 -16.20 -12.89
N LEU A 16 -2.29 -16.17 -12.20
CA LEU A 16 -2.63 -15.08 -11.27
C LEU A 16 -2.16 -15.32 -9.83
N LEU A 17 -1.84 -16.57 -9.44
CA LEU A 17 -1.21 -16.85 -8.15
C LEU A 17 0.24 -17.28 -8.37
N PRO A 18 1.16 -16.91 -7.45
CA PRO A 18 2.50 -17.46 -7.49
C PRO A 18 2.47 -18.98 -7.27
N CYS A 19 3.09 -19.75 -8.15
CA CYS A 19 3.16 -21.22 -8.03
C CYS A 19 3.84 -21.70 -6.73
N TYR A 20 4.70 -20.87 -6.12
CA TYR A 20 5.32 -21.21 -4.83
C TYR A 20 4.29 -21.31 -3.68
N VAL A 21 3.08 -20.77 -3.85
CA VAL A 21 2.03 -20.84 -2.83
C VAL A 21 1.52 -22.28 -2.64
N THR A 22 1.51 -23.09 -3.70
CA THR A 22 1.08 -24.49 -3.67
C THR A 22 2.22 -25.46 -3.38
N ASP A 23 3.41 -25.17 -3.91
CA ASP A 23 4.52 -26.13 -3.91
C ASP A 23 5.40 -26.02 -2.66
N GLN A 24 5.47 -24.84 -2.04
CA GLN A 24 6.36 -24.56 -0.91
C GLN A 24 5.68 -23.66 0.15
N PRO A 25 4.94 -24.25 1.11
CA PRO A 25 4.17 -23.48 2.09
C PRO A 25 5.06 -22.58 2.96
N SER A 26 6.31 -22.97 3.24
CA SER A 26 7.27 -22.17 3.99
C SER A 26 7.63 -20.84 3.30
N VAL A 27 7.84 -20.87 1.98
CA VAL A 27 8.12 -19.67 1.17
C VAL A 27 6.87 -18.80 1.08
N ALA A 28 5.69 -19.42 0.98
CA ALA A 28 4.42 -18.71 1.00
C ALA A 28 4.19 -17.94 2.30
N THR A 29 4.37 -18.60 3.44
CA THR A 29 4.25 -17.97 4.76
C THR A 29 5.28 -16.84 4.93
N PHE A 30 6.53 -17.05 4.50
CA PHE A 30 7.56 -16.01 4.55
C PHE A 30 7.18 -14.78 3.71
N ASN A 31 6.61 -14.96 2.51
CA ASN A 31 6.19 -13.84 1.70
C ASN A 31 5.03 -13.06 2.34
N PHE A 32 3.98 -13.74 2.80
CA PHE A 32 2.84 -13.06 3.43
C PHE A 32 3.23 -12.36 4.73
N ILE A 33 4.05 -12.99 5.57
CA ILE A 33 4.45 -12.40 6.85
C ILE A 33 5.54 -11.36 6.67
N GLY A 34 6.67 -11.75 6.06
CA GLY A 34 7.87 -10.94 5.96
C GLY A 34 7.75 -9.79 4.95
N ASN A 35 7.15 -10.04 3.78
CA ASN A 35 7.07 -9.02 2.72
C ASN A 35 5.79 -8.19 2.76
N ILE A 36 4.73 -8.66 3.39
CA ILE A 36 3.44 -7.95 3.40
C ILE A 36 3.07 -7.48 4.81
N MET A 37 2.88 -8.39 5.76
CA MET A 37 2.39 -8.04 7.09
C MET A 37 3.39 -7.19 7.89
N PHE A 38 4.66 -7.58 7.90
CA PHE A 38 5.72 -6.88 8.62
C PHE A 38 5.89 -5.41 8.17
N PRO A 39 6.10 -5.11 6.87
CA PRO A 39 6.23 -3.72 6.44
C PRO A 39 4.94 -2.93 6.64
N THR A 40 3.76 -3.53 6.44
CA THR A 40 2.49 -2.88 6.72
C THR A 40 2.38 -2.47 8.20
N PHE A 41 2.82 -3.33 9.11
CA PHE A 41 2.85 -3.05 10.55
C PHE A 41 3.84 -1.93 10.90
N VAL A 42 5.06 -1.97 10.33
CA VAL A 42 6.08 -0.92 10.51
C VAL A 42 5.58 0.42 10.00
N ILE A 43 4.96 0.45 8.82
CA ILE A 43 4.35 1.67 8.24
C ILE A 43 3.25 2.20 9.17
N THR A 44 2.42 1.33 9.73
CA THR A 44 1.36 1.73 10.65
C THR A 44 1.93 2.40 11.92
N ILE A 45 2.93 1.79 12.55
CA ILE A 45 3.60 2.34 13.73
C ILE A 45 4.27 3.68 13.40
N ALA A 46 4.99 3.76 12.28
CA ALA A 46 5.66 4.98 11.85
C ALA A 46 4.66 6.12 11.62
N ASN A 47 3.49 5.83 11.05
CA ASN A 47 2.41 6.79 10.86
C ASN A 47 1.81 7.27 12.18
N VAL A 48 1.53 6.37 13.13
CA VAL A 48 1.04 6.74 14.46
C VAL A 48 2.06 7.63 15.18
N TYR A 49 3.35 7.25 15.14
CA TYR A 49 4.43 8.03 15.71
C TYR A 49 4.53 9.43 15.09
N LEU A 50 4.42 9.53 13.76
CA LEU A 50 4.40 10.81 13.04
C LEU A 50 3.22 11.68 13.47
N ILE A 51 2.02 11.12 13.60
CA ILE A 51 0.84 11.85 14.08
C ILE A 51 1.10 12.40 15.50
N LEU A 52 1.61 11.57 16.41
CA LEU A 52 1.91 11.97 17.78
C LEU A 52 2.98 13.08 17.84
N ARG A 53 4.05 12.95 17.05
CA ARG A 53 5.11 13.96 16.95
C ARG A 53 4.56 15.28 16.44
N VAL A 54 3.71 15.22 15.42
CA VAL A 54 3.02 16.37 14.86
C VAL A 54 2.16 16.99 15.99
N LEU A 55 1.25 16.26 16.63
CA LEU A 55 0.43 16.80 17.73
C LEU A 55 1.24 17.50 18.84
N ARG A 56 2.43 16.98 19.19
CA ARG A 56 3.36 17.64 20.12
C ARG A 56 3.97 18.92 19.54
N GLN A 57 4.39 18.92 18.28
CA GLN A 57 5.01 20.06 17.60
C GLN A 57 4.02 21.22 17.32
N LYS A 58 2.70 20.95 17.32
CA LYS A 58 1.64 21.97 17.28
C LYS A 58 1.84 23.08 18.32
N ARG A 59 2.35 22.73 19.51
CA ARG A 59 2.49 23.65 20.64
C ARG A 59 3.59 24.70 20.43
N ASN A 60 4.58 24.46 19.56
CA ASN A 60 5.76 25.32 19.43
C ASN A 60 5.91 26.05 18.08
N HIS A 61 5.30 25.60 16.97
CA HIS A 61 5.50 26.25 15.65
C HIS A 61 4.28 26.23 14.71
N HIS A 62 3.42 27.26 14.78
CA HIS A 62 2.16 27.37 14.02
C HIS A 62 2.29 27.42 12.47
N VAL A 63 3.40 27.93 11.92
CA VAL A 63 3.56 28.10 10.45
C VAL A 63 4.08 26.81 9.79
N LYS A 64 5.07 26.13 10.40
CA LYS A 64 5.57 24.82 9.93
C LYS A 64 4.54 23.71 10.12
N TRP A 65 3.64 23.87 11.09
CA TRP A 65 2.53 22.99 11.42
C TRP A 65 1.59 22.67 10.24
N ARG A 66 1.12 23.69 9.52
CA ARG A 66 0.16 23.51 8.42
C ARG A 66 0.75 22.65 7.28
N ARG A 67 2.07 22.78 7.02
CA ARG A 67 2.76 22.00 5.98
C ARG A 67 2.98 20.56 6.43
N GLN A 68 3.46 20.34 7.65
CA GLN A 68 3.68 19.00 8.21
C GLN A 68 2.37 18.20 8.29
N ARG A 69 1.27 18.84 8.72
CA ARG A 69 -0.04 18.18 8.81
C ARG A 69 -0.57 17.69 7.46
N LYS A 70 -0.30 18.41 6.35
CA LYS A 70 -0.72 17.98 5.01
C LYS A 70 0.04 16.73 4.56
N LEU A 71 1.36 16.69 4.76
CA LEU A 71 2.19 15.51 4.47
C LEU A 71 1.78 14.30 5.31
N THR A 72 1.57 14.49 6.61
CA THR A 72 1.13 13.40 7.49
C THR A 72 -0.23 12.85 7.07
N LYS A 73 -1.19 13.71 6.70
CA LYS A 73 -2.50 13.25 6.19
C LYS A 73 -2.35 12.40 4.92
N GLN A 74 -1.44 12.75 4.03
CA GLN A 74 -1.20 11.98 2.80
C GLN A 74 -0.58 10.61 3.12
N LEU A 75 0.46 10.55 3.94
CA LEU A 75 1.06 9.29 4.37
C LEU A 75 0.05 8.39 5.09
N VAL A 76 -0.79 8.97 5.95
CA VAL A 76 -1.86 8.24 6.66
C VAL A 76 -2.91 7.74 5.67
N SER A 77 -3.29 8.54 4.67
CA SER A 77 -4.23 8.11 3.62
C SER A 77 -3.69 6.90 2.84
N ILE A 78 -2.42 6.96 2.43
CA ILE A 78 -1.76 5.86 1.73
C ILE A 78 -1.69 4.63 2.65
N ALA A 79 -1.29 4.80 3.91
CA ALA A 79 -1.19 3.69 4.86
C ALA A 79 -2.54 3.02 5.14
N ILE A 80 -3.62 3.80 5.29
CA ILE A 80 -4.98 3.26 5.44
C ILE A 80 -5.38 2.47 4.20
N LEU A 81 -5.09 3.00 3.00
CA LEU A 81 -5.37 2.29 1.75
C LEU A 81 -4.64 0.94 1.69
N TYR A 82 -3.35 0.94 2.03
CA TYR A 82 -2.56 -0.28 2.09
C TYR A 82 -3.12 -1.27 3.12
N ILE A 83 -3.46 -0.83 4.33
CA ILE A 83 -4.04 -1.71 5.36
C ILE A 83 -5.37 -2.30 4.87
N ILE A 84 -6.28 -1.48 4.33
CA ILE A 84 -7.61 -1.95 3.92
C ILE A 84 -7.53 -3.00 2.81
N PHE A 85 -6.60 -2.87 1.87
CA PHE A 85 -6.53 -3.78 0.72
C PHE A 85 -5.53 -4.93 0.88
N TRP A 86 -4.34 -4.67 1.45
CA TRP A 86 -3.31 -5.70 1.62
C TRP A 86 -3.56 -6.61 2.82
N PHE A 87 -4.11 -6.09 3.92
CA PHE A 87 -4.34 -6.89 5.12
C PHE A 87 -5.34 -8.05 4.91
N PRO A 88 -6.55 -7.84 4.33
CA PRO A 88 -7.46 -8.95 4.09
C PRO A 88 -6.91 -9.92 3.03
N MET A 89 -6.14 -9.45 2.06
CA MET A 89 -5.47 -10.34 1.11
C MET A 89 -4.42 -11.21 1.81
N ALA A 90 -3.58 -10.62 2.67
CA ALA A 90 -2.56 -11.36 3.40
C ALA A 90 -3.15 -12.40 4.35
N ILE A 91 -4.26 -12.06 5.03
CA ILE A 91 -5.00 -13.00 5.88
C ILE A 91 -5.56 -14.15 5.04
N ASN A 92 -6.25 -13.87 3.93
CA ASN A 92 -6.79 -14.92 3.08
C ASN A 92 -5.69 -15.80 2.48
N GLY A 93 -4.56 -15.21 2.08
CA GLY A 93 -3.39 -15.95 1.62
C GLY A 93 -2.81 -16.88 2.69
N LEU A 94 -2.71 -16.41 3.94
CA LEU A 94 -2.28 -17.24 5.05
C LEU A 94 -3.27 -18.37 5.35
N ILE A 95 -4.58 -18.09 5.39
CA ILE A 95 -5.60 -19.12 5.59
C ILE A 95 -5.51 -20.17 4.49
N MET A 96 -5.30 -19.75 3.24
CA MET A 96 -5.14 -20.64 2.10
C MET A 96 -3.90 -21.55 2.24
N THR A 97 -2.80 -21.09 2.84
CA THR A 97 -1.62 -21.95 3.10
C THR A 97 -1.89 -23.07 4.10
N PHE A 98 -2.85 -22.90 5.03
CA PHE A 98 -3.20 -23.91 6.02
C PHE A 98 -4.45 -24.73 5.65
N MET A 99 -5.36 -24.12 4.91
CA MET A 99 -6.63 -24.70 4.48
C MET A 99 -6.80 -24.47 2.98
N SER A 100 -6.53 -25.51 2.19
CA SER A 100 -6.73 -25.50 0.74
C SER A 100 -8.23 -25.51 0.41
N SER A 101 -8.86 -24.33 0.44
CA SER A 101 -10.26 -24.12 0.09
C SER A 101 -10.38 -23.42 -1.25
N SER A 102 -11.09 -24.04 -2.19
CA SER A 102 -11.34 -23.52 -3.54
C SER A 102 -12.09 -22.18 -3.52
N ILE A 103 -12.92 -21.94 -2.50
CA ILE A 103 -13.69 -20.70 -2.33
C ILE A 103 -12.75 -19.53 -2.01
N LEU A 104 -11.79 -19.74 -1.11
CA LEU A 104 -10.80 -18.73 -0.73
C LEU A 104 -9.92 -18.34 -1.93
N LEU A 105 -9.51 -19.32 -2.72
CA LEU A 105 -8.79 -19.09 -3.99
C LEU A 105 -9.63 -18.26 -4.96
N TYR A 106 -10.91 -18.59 -5.16
CA TYR A 106 -11.79 -17.83 -6.04
C TYR A 106 -11.92 -16.36 -5.60
N ILE A 107 -12.11 -16.12 -4.30
CA ILE A 107 -12.21 -14.77 -3.76
C ILE A 107 -10.88 -14.00 -3.93
N GLN A 108 -9.76 -14.66 -3.70
CA GLN A 108 -8.43 -14.06 -3.80
C GLN A 108 -8.08 -13.60 -5.21
N VAL A 109 -8.36 -14.43 -6.22
CA VAL A 109 -8.07 -14.11 -7.62
C VAL A 109 -9.03 -13.07 -8.18
N ASN A 110 -10.34 -13.24 -7.96
CA ASN A 110 -11.33 -12.41 -8.65
C ASN A 110 -11.54 -11.05 -7.99
N TYR A 111 -11.36 -10.94 -6.67
CA TYR A 111 -11.63 -9.70 -5.93
C TYR A 111 -10.34 -9.05 -5.44
N PHE A 112 -9.56 -9.74 -4.60
CA PHE A 112 -8.41 -9.10 -3.96
C PHE A 112 -7.31 -8.70 -4.94
N PHE A 113 -7.00 -9.55 -5.92
CA PHE A 113 -6.03 -9.21 -6.94
C PHE A 113 -6.43 -7.97 -7.75
N PHE A 114 -7.70 -7.89 -8.17
CA PHE A 114 -8.21 -6.73 -8.91
C PHE A 114 -8.17 -5.45 -8.07
N LEU A 115 -8.59 -5.52 -6.80
CA LEU A 115 -8.55 -4.40 -5.87
C LEU A 115 -7.13 -3.88 -5.63
N LEU A 116 -6.14 -4.76 -5.54
CA LEU A 116 -4.75 -4.36 -5.39
C LEU A 116 -4.19 -3.67 -6.63
N ASN A 117 -4.59 -4.09 -7.82
CA ASN A 117 -4.20 -3.43 -9.06
C ASN A 117 -4.78 -2.01 -9.19
N MET A 118 -5.85 -1.68 -8.45
CA MET A 118 -6.38 -0.32 -8.40
C MET A 118 -5.52 0.64 -7.55
N ILE A 119 -4.75 0.14 -6.58
CA ILE A 119 -3.89 0.97 -5.72
C ILE A 119 -2.89 1.83 -6.50
N PRO A 120 -2.06 1.28 -7.42
CA PRO A 120 -1.11 2.07 -8.19
C PRO A 120 -1.80 3.09 -9.11
N ILE A 121 -3.05 2.84 -9.52
CA ILE A 121 -3.86 3.79 -10.29
C ILE A 121 -4.35 4.95 -9.41
N ILE A 122 -4.71 4.69 -8.15
CA ILE A 122 -5.23 5.70 -7.21
C ILE A 122 -4.09 6.56 -6.61
N LEU A 123 -2.90 5.99 -6.42
CA LEU A 123 -1.73 6.69 -5.87
C LEU A 123 -1.41 8.05 -6.55
N PRO A 124 -1.34 8.17 -7.88
CA PRO A 124 -1.05 9.44 -8.55
C PRO A 124 -2.15 10.49 -8.30
N PHE A 125 -3.41 10.10 -8.16
CA PHE A 125 -4.47 11.06 -7.82
C PHE A 125 -4.29 11.64 -6.40
N ILE A 126 -3.83 10.81 -5.46
CA ILE A 126 -3.53 11.24 -4.10
C ILE A 126 -2.29 12.17 -4.09
N SER A 127 -1.26 11.86 -4.88
CA SER A 127 -0.03 12.65 -4.93
C SER A 127 -0.19 13.97 -5.70
N MET A 128 -0.97 13.98 -6.78
CA MET A 128 -1.19 15.16 -7.62
C MET A 128 -1.96 16.26 -6.86
N ASN A 129 -2.97 15.89 -6.07
CA ASN A 129 -3.67 16.82 -5.18
C ASN A 129 -2.73 17.54 -4.19
N TYR A 130 -1.65 16.86 -3.78
CA TYR A 130 -0.63 17.43 -2.91
C TYR A 130 0.36 18.32 -3.70
N LEU A 131 0.78 17.90 -4.89
CA LEU A 131 1.72 18.63 -5.75
C LEU A 131 1.16 20.01 -6.14
N THR A 132 -0.11 20.09 -6.52
CA THR A 132 -0.78 21.37 -6.82
C THR A 132 -0.76 22.31 -5.61
N GLY A 133 -1.00 21.77 -4.41
CA GLY A 133 -0.90 22.54 -3.17
C GLY A 133 0.52 23.00 -2.84
N PHE A 134 1.54 22.26 -3.25
CA PHE A 134 2.95 22.63 -3.10
C PHE A 134 3.38 23.69 -4.12
N MET A 135 3.03 23.52 -5.39
CA MET A 135 3.32 24.50 -6.45
C MET A 135 2.68 25.85 -6.14
N ASN A 136 1.42 25.88 -5.71
CA ASN A 136 0.73 27.11 -5.31
C ASN A 136 1.43 27.80 -4.12
N ALA A 137 2.00 27.03 -3.19
CA ALA A 137 2.74 27.58 -2.05
C ALA A 137 4.13 28.13 -2.45
N LEU A 138 4.79 27.53 -3.46
CA LEU A 138 6.04 28.04 -4.02
C LEU A 138 5.80 29.34 -4.80
N ASN A 139 4.78 29.35 -5.67
CA ASN A 139 4.45 30.52 -6.49
C ASN A 139 4.11 31.74 -5.60
N HIS A 140 3.41 31.51 -4.49
CA HIS A 140 3.09 32.55 -3.53
C HIS A 140 4.32 33.08 -2.75
N ARG A 141 5.38 32.27 -2.58
CA ARG A 141 6.65 32.72 -1.97
C ARG A 141 7.48 33.50 -2.96
N GLN A 142 7.53 33.06 -4.21
CA GLN A 142 8.25 33.73 -5.29
C GLN A 142 7.69 35.13 -5.56
N ASN A 143 6.37 35.30 -5.57
CA ASN A 143 5.75 36.63 -5.66
C ASN A 143 6.02 37.54 -4.44
N ARG A 144 6.25 37.00 -3.25
CA ARG A 144 6.59 37.83 -2.07
C ARG A 144 8.04 38.31 -2.08
N THR A 145 8.95 37.58 -2.72
CA THR A 145 10.36 37.98 -2.83
C THR A 145 10.61 39.01 -3.93
N ILE A 146 9.68 39.18 -4.87
CA ILE A 146 9.80 40.14 -5.98
C ILE A 146 9.26 41.54 -5.59
N ILE A 147 8.46 41.66 -4.52
CA ILE A 147 7.79 42.92 -4.13
C ILE A 147 8.55 43.82 -3.13
N PRO A 148 9.67 43.49 -2.44
CA PRO A 148 10.29 44.42 -1.50
C PRO A 148 11.27 45.42 -2.15
N ALA A 149 11.03 45.86 -3.38
CA ALA A 149 11.88 46.82 -4.09
C ALA A 149 11.05 47.74 -5.01
N LEU A 150 10.04 48.40 -4.45
CA LEU A 150 9.46 49.61 -5.04
C LEU A 150 8.87 50.51 -3.96
#